data_AF-A0A2K3DN34-F1
#
_entry.id   AF-A0A2K3DN34-F1
#
_cell.length_a   1.000
_cell.length_b   1.000
_cell.length_c   1.000
_cell.angle_alpha   90.00
_cell.angle_beta   90.00
_cell.angle_gamma   90.00
#
_symmetry.space_group_name_H-M   'P 1'
#
loop_
_entity.id
_entity.type
_entity.pdbx_description
1 polymer ?
#
loop_
_entity_poly.entity_id
_entity_poly.type
_entity_poly.pdbx_seq_one_letter_code
_entity_poly.pdbx_strand_id
1 'polypeptide(L)'
;MMLSANSAVAAAAPMLGAAWASGTLRALSSSAAVMESVSLGSDAPLLVRLSSRPWGASASLSKAEVLAAAGVKSAPSRIAVVRDCFASFDQPQRPLAQIVKPLGGSAVAVASELASAAEARAVVDSYKLAGDSYQLDKSGGLPAVAADLLSFLRAQQQRVALVSDVAAAGVDSATPVVGATKGVRQSTNEVLMVAPTAFGFNEQAAQDNSFMHAAAKPGEGSGLTREVLREFAGLHRALTDKGVQVHLFEHSLSHGTPDACFPNNWFSTHPAGEAAGGVSTSTLVLYPMKCPNRAAERRDDIKRVLATRGYGSVYDMTVHEPAKKYFEGTGVLVNDRVNGVAYVDISERADRGLAEEWTQRMGYKELVAFRSTDLRGKSVYHTNVMMAIGTGVAIVCADSVKDAKERQHLLSSLRRTHEVVEISLAQMDALCGNALEVEDGRGLPVMAMSTQAYNAFTEDQKRVMRRHVADLVHAPIDTLERVGGGGVRCTLAELF
;
A
#
# COMPACT_ATOMS: atom_id res chain seq x y z
N MET A 1 -67.78 -32.21 -13.72
CA MET A 1 -67.41 -30.78 -13.61
C MET A 1 -65.93 -30.70 -13.99
N MET A 2 -65.51 -30.45 -15.24
CA MET A 2 -65.95 -29.48 -16.26
C MET A 2 -65.47 -28.04 -15.97
N LEU A 3 -64.91 -27.39 -17.00
CA LEU A 3 -64.31 -26.03 -17.09
C LEU A 3 -62.86 -25.93 -16.55
N SER A 4 -61.80 -25.86 -17.37
CA SER A 4 -61.37 -24.88 -18.41
C SER A 4 -60.69 -23.63 -17.80
N ALA A 5 -59.37 -23.46 -17.86
CA ALA A 5 -58.50 -23.15 -19.01
C ALA A 5 -58.46 -21.65 -19.39
N ASN A 6 -57.32 -21.02 -19.10
CA ASN A 6 -56.67 -19.87 -19.77
C ASN A 6 -55.50 -19.41 -18.85
N SER A 7 -54.37 -18.86 -19.28
CA SER A 7 -53.56 -18.84 -20.51
C SER A 7 -52.54 -17.70 -20.31
N ALA A 8 -51.24 -18.00 -20.44
CA ALA A 8 -50.12 -17.08 -20.69
C ALA A 8 -50.12 -15.64 -20.11
N VAL A 9 -49.18 -15.38 -19.19
CA VAL A 9 -48.26 -14.22 -19.31
C VAL A 9 -46.85 -14.73 -18.99
N ALA A 10 -45.86 -14.32 -19.79
CA ALA A 10 -44.46 -14.71 -19.61
C ALA A 10 -43.65 -13.64 -18.85
N ALA A 11 -42.54 -14.10 -18.24
CA ALA A 11 -41.35 -13.33 -17.88
C ALA A 11 -41.50 -12.07 -16.98
N ALA A 12 -41.01 -12.18 -15.75
CA ALA A 12 -40.20 -11.13 -15.11
C ALA A 12 -39.43 -11.71 -13.89
N ALA A 13 -38.14 -12.00 -14.06
CA ALA A 13 -37.23 -12.04 -12.92
C ALA A 13 -36.86 -10.57 -12.56
N PRO A 14 -36.79 -10.18 -11.27
CA PRO A 14 -36.44 -8.82 -10.91
C PRO A 14 -34.96 -8.55 -11.24
N MET A 15 -34.71 -7.67 -12.21
CA MET A 15 -33.35 -7.19 -12.50
C MET A 15 -32.86 -6.28 -11.38
N LEU A 16 -32.06 -6.82 -10.46
CA LEU A 16 -31.21 -6.02 -9.58
C LEU A 16 -29.92 -5.65 -10.33
N GLY A 17 -30.03 -4.67 -11.24
CA GLY A 17 -28.89 -4.24 -12.05
C GLY A 17 -29.19 -3.13 -13.04
N ALA A 18 -29.31 -1.88 -12.57
CA ALA A 18 -29.03 -0.63 -13.30
C ALA A 18 -29.36 0.62 -12.44
N ALA A 19 -28.51 0.95 -11.45
CA ALA A 19 -28.64 2.21 -10.70
C ALA A 19 -27.29 2.73 -10.15
N TRP A 20 -26.18 2.48 -10.86
CA TRP A 20 -24.85 2.97 -10.52
C TRP A 20 -24.24 3.73 -11.70
N ALA A 21 -24.92 4.79 -12.13
CA ALA A 21 -24.49 5.66 -13.23
C ALA A 21 -25.02 7.10 -13.05
N SER A 22 -24.55 7.80 -12.02
CA SER A 22 -24.41 9.27 -11.96
C SER A 22 -23.86 9.65 -10.58
N GLY A 23 -23.02 10.68 -10.52
CA GLY A 23 -22.25 10.99 -9.32
C GLY A 23 -23.07 11.65 -8.21
N THR A 24 -22.95 11.13 -6.99
CA THR A 24 -22.73 11.90 -5.73
C THR A 24 -22.65 10.93 -4.56
N LEU A 25 -21.45 10.41 -4.25
CA LEU A 25 -21.23 9.70 -3.00
C LEU A 25 -21.24 10.72 -1.85
N ARG A 26 -22.34 10.76 -1.09
CA ARG A 26 -22.44 11.53 0.15
C ARG A 26 -21.41 11.03 1.15
N ALA A 27 -20.53 11.92 1.59
CA ALA A 27 -19.69 11.70 2.76
C ALA A 27 -20.56 11.56 4.03
N LEU A 28 -20.05 10.82 5.01
CA LEU A 28 -20.57 10.85 6.38
C LEU A 28 -20.35 12.24 6.97
N SER A 29 -21.41 13.04 7.02
CA SER A 29 -21.40 14.36 7.67
C SER A 29 -22.06 14.30 9.04
N SER A 30 -21.30 14.51 10.13
CA SER A 30 -21.81 15.18 11.34
C SER A 30 -20.75 15.43 12.42
N SER A 31 -19.99 16.51 12.27
CA SER A 31 -19.93 17.53 13.32
C SER A 31 -19.79 18.90 12.64
N ALA A 32 -20.10 20.00 13.34
CA ALA A 32 -20.11 21.32 12.73
C ALA A 32 -18.76 21.66 12.10
N ALA A 33 -18.76 22.21 10.88
CA ALA A 33 -17.55 22.53 10.14
C ALA A 33 -16.74 23.64 10.86
N VAL A 34 -15.83 23.21 11.75
CA VAL A 34 -14.78 24.06 12.28
C VAL A 34 -13.87 24.42 11.11
N MET A 35 -13.71 25.72 10.85
CA MET A 35 -12.83 26.22 9.81
C MET A 35 -11.38 25.97 10.25
N GLU A 36 -10.66 25.14 9.50
CA GLU A 36 -9.35 24.62 9.94
C GLU A 36 -8.28 24.83 8.89
N SER A 37 -7.72 26.04 8.92
CA SER A 37 -6.40 26.31 8.35
C SER A 37 -5.44 26.87 9.39
N VAL A 38 -4.16 26.55 9.22
CA VAL A 38 -3.08 27.00 10.10
C VAL A 38 -1.98 27.58 9.22
N SER A 39 -1.72 28.89 9.37
CA SER A 39 -0.63 29.57 8.69
C SER A 39 0.68 29.39 9.46
N LEU A 40 1.72 28.94 8.75
CA LEU A 40 3.07 28.71 9.27
C LEU A 40 4.03 29.90 9.03
N GLY A 41 3.56 30.95 8.34
CA GLY A 41 4.37 32.07 7.87
C GLY A 41 3.99 32.49 6.45
N SER A 42 4.72 33.45 5.87
CA SER A 42 4.50 33.97 4.51
C SER A 42 4.87 32.99 3.40
N ASP A 43 5.95 32.23 3.60
CA ASP A 43 6.60 31.43 2.53
C ASP A 43 6.30 29.93 2.63
N ALA A 44 5.72 29.50 3.75
CA ALA A 44 5.33 28.12 4.00
C ALA A 44 3.91 27.84 3.46
N PRO A 45 3.60 26.62 2.98
CA PRO A 45 2.25 26.24 2.57
C PRO A 45 1.24 26.41 3.71
N LEU A 46 0.03 26.88 3.38
CA LEU A 46 -1.07 26.91 4.34
C LEU A 46 -1.45 25.47 4.70
N LEU A 47 -1.38 25.11 5.99
CA LEU A 47 -1.94 23.84 6.45
C LEU A 47 -3.46 23.93 6.37
N VAL A 48 -4.11 22.92 5.80
CA VAL A 48 -5.57 22.85 5.65
C VAL A 48 -6.06 21.47 6.05
N ARG A 49 -7.20 21.40 6.75
CA ARG A 49 -8.00 20.18 6.87
C ARG A 49 -9.22 20.30 5.96
N LEU A 50 -9.41 19.33 5.06
CA LEU A 50 -10.60 19.30 4.21
C LEU A 50 -11.82 18.90 5.04
N SER A 51 -12.99 19.42 4.69
CA SER A 51 -14.26 19.11 5.36
C SER A 51 -14.81 17.72 4.99
N SER A 52 -14.38 17.18 3.85
CA SER A 52 -14.50 15.76 3.52
C SER A 52 -13.32 14.99 4.11
N ARG A 53 -13.49 13.69 4.39
CA ARG A 53 -12.35 12.80 4.70
C ARG A 53 -11.79 12.21 3.40
N PRO A 54 -10.68 12.75 2.84
CA PRO A 54 -10.05 12.16 1.67
C PRO A 54 -9.37 10.83 2.04
N TRP A 55 -9.62 9.78 1.28
CA TRP A 55 -9.10 8.43 1.51
C TRP A 55 -7.65 8.24 0.97
N GLY A 56 -6.87 9.32 0.95
CA GLY A 56 -5.56 9.42 0.30
C GLY A 56 -5.38 10.77 -0.41
N ALA A 57 -4.23 10.94 -1.06
CA ALA A 57 -3.98 12.14 -1.86
C ALA A 57 -4.82 12.15 -3.15
N SER A 58 -5.32 13.32 -3.52
CA SER A 58 -5.93 13.54 -4.85
C SER A 58 -4.86 13.99 -5.83
N ALA A 59 -4.99 13.67 -7.12
CA ALA A 59 -4.10 14.25 -8.15
C ALA A 59 -4.29 15.77 -8.28
N SER A 60 -5.54 16.23 -8.10
CA SER A 60 -5.92 17.65 -8.06
C SER A 60 -7.04 17.89 -7.04
N LEU A 61 -7.15 19.12 -6.54
CA LEU A 61 -8.21 19.60 -5.66
C LEU A 61 -8.87 20.85 -6.25
N SER A 62 -10.17 21.02 -6.00
CA SER A 62 -10.89 22.22 -6.42
C SER A 62 -10.45 23.43 -5.58
N LYS A 63 -10.16 24.55 -6.23
CA LYS A 63 -9.86 25.80 -5.51
C LYS A 63 -11.04 26.25 -4.64
N ALA A 64 -12.27 26.05 -5.09
CA ALA A 64 -13.46 26.40 -4.31
C ALA A 64 -13.59 25.54 -3.04
N GLU A 65 -13.29 24.25 -3.12
CA GLU A 65 -13.28 23.33 -1.97
C GLU A 65 -12.21 23.73 -0.96
N VAL A 66 -10.99 24.03 -1.42
CA VAL A 66 -9.88 24.48 -0.56
C VAL A 66 -10.19 25.84 0.09
N LEU A 67 -10.75 26.81 -0.65
CA LEU A 67 -11.13 28.11 -0.09
C LEU A 67 -12.21 27.96 0.99
N ALA A 68 -13.21 27.11 0.75
CA ALA A 68 -14.27 26.82 1.72
C ALA A 68 -13.73 26.13 2.98
N ALA A 69 -12.84 25.15 2.84
CA ALA A 69 -12.21 24.44 3.95
C ALA A 69 -11.27 25.34 4.77
N ALA A 70 -10.47 26.18 4.09
CA ALA A 70 -9.46 27.01 4.73
C ALA A 70 -10.02 28.32 5.35
N GLY A 71 -11.21 28.76 4.95
CA GLY A 71 -11.83 30.01 5.44
C GLY A 71 -11.15 31.29 4.96
N VAL A 72 -10.30 31.21 3.92
CA VAL A 72 -9.51 32.36 3.40
C VAL A 72 -10.18 33.01 2.19
N LYS A 73 -10.03 34.34 2.05
CA LYS A 73 -10.62 35.11 0.94
C LYS A 73 -9.81 35.04 -0.36
N SER A 74 -8.50 34.82 -0.26
CA SER A 74 -7.56 34.70 -1.38
C SER A 74 -6.98 33.30 -1.42
N ALA A 75 -6.84 32.73 -2.62
CA ALA A 75 -6.26 31.40 -2.79
C ALA A 75 -4.74 31.47 -2.52
N PRO A 76 -4.20 30.76 -1.50
CA PRO A 76 -2.76 30.65 -1.31
C PRO A 76 -2.09 29.98 -2.53
N SER A 77 -0.82 30.30 -2.77
CA SER A 77 -0.06 29.70 -3.88
C SER A 77 0.29 28.22 -3.64
N ARG A 78 0.37 27.82 -2.36
CA ARG A 78 0.69 26.46 -1.90
C ARG A 78 -0.15 26.10 -0.67
N ILE A 79 -0.59 24.84 -0.60
CA ILE A 79 -1.31 24.26 0.53
C ILE A 79 -0.70 22.92 0.93
N ALA A 80 -0.98 22.51 2.16
CA ALA A 80 -0.59 21.23 2.73
C ALA A 80 -1.80 20.63 3.45
N VAL A 81 -2.38 19.57 2.89
CA VAL A 81 -3.57 18.91 3.44
C VAL A 81 -3.14 17.90 4.50
N VAL A 82 -3.59 18.08 5.74
CA VAL A 82 -3.20 17.24 6.89
C VAL A 82 -4.27 16.15 7.13
N ARG A 83 -3.89 14.87 7.15
CA ARG A 83 -4.79 13.70 7.34
C ARG A 83 -4.43 12.82 8.55
N ASP A 84 -5.45 12.25 9.17
CA ASP A 84 -5.33 11.20 10.20
C ASP A 84 -5.44 9.80 9.55
N CYS A 85 -4.30 9.29 9.10
CA CYS A 85 -4.23 8.09 8.26
C CYS A 85 -4.41 6.75 8.98
N PHE A 86 -4.42 6.73 10.32
CA PHE A 86 -4.60 5.51 11.13
C PHE A 86 -5.86 5.53 12.03
N ALA A 87 -6.73 6.54 11.89
CA ALA A 87 -8.03 6.56 12.54
C ALA A 87 -9.00 5.58 11.83
N SER A 88 -9.82 4.82 12.56
CA SER A 88 -10.83 3.96 11.92
C SER A 88 -11.85 4.79 11.13
N PHE A 89 -12.50 4.20 10.12
CA PHE A 89 -13.34 4.96 9.17
C PHE A 89 -14.53 5.71 9.84
N ASP A 90 -14.96 5.23 11.01
CA ASP A 90 -16.06 5.73 11.85
C ASP A 90 -15.62 6.81 12.85
N GLN A 91 -14.32 6.98 13.08
CA GLN A 91 -13.81 8.03 13.96
C GLN A 91 -13.89 9.40 13.26
N PRO A 92 -14.33 10.46 13.98
CA PRO A 92 -14.24 11.82 13.47
C PRO A 92 -12.77 12.19 13.28
N GLN A 93 -12.48 13.03 12.27
CA GLN A 93 -11.15 13.61 12.12
C GLN A 93 -10.81 14.45 13.37
N ARG A 94 -9.55 14.38 13.83
CA ARG A 94 -9.09 15.25 14.91
C ARG A 94 -9.09 16.71 14.44
N PRO A 95 -9.60 17.68 15.21
CA PRO A 95 -9.44 19.09 14.89
C PRO A 95 -7.96 19.46 14.64
N LEU A 96 -7.66 20.21 13.58
CA LEU A 96 -6.31 20.67 13.26
C LEU A 96 -5.71 21.48 14.41
N ALA A 97 -6.53 22.22 15.15
CA ALA A 97 -6.14 22.97 16.35
C ALA A 97 -5.74 22.07 17.55
N GLN A 98 -6.14 20.79 17.56
CA GLN A 98 -5.63 19.79 18.51
C GLN A 98 -4.33 19.15 18.04
N ILE A 99 -4.01 19.23 16.74
CA ILE A 99 -2.79 18.64 16.15
C ILE A 99 -1.64 19.65 16.15
N VAL A 100 -1.88 20.89 15.72
CA VAL A 100 -0.83 21.91 15.49
C VAL A 100 -1.31 23.33 15.79
N LYS A 101 -0.45 24.13 16.43
CA LYS A 101 -0.68 25.56 16.72
C LYS A 101 0.61 26.37 16.45
N PRO A 102 0.58 27.44 15.63
CA PRO A 102 1.71 28.35 15.48
C PRO A 102 1.98 29.10 16.78
N LEU A 103 3.25 29.29 17.11
CA LEU A 103 3.69 29.94 18.34
C LEU A 103 4.41 31.28 18.08
N GLY A 104 4.66 31.59 16.80
CA GLY A 104 5.47 32.73 16.36
C GLY A 104 6.94 32.37 16.15
N GLY A 105 7.69 33.22 15.44
CA GLY A 105 9.15 33.04 15.25
C GLY A 105 9.54 31.68 14.63
N SER A 106 8.83 31.27 13.57
CA SER A 106 8.94 29.96 12.90
C SER A 106 8.91 28.76 13.86
N ALA A 107 8.15 28.86 14.95
CA ALA A 107 7.93 27.76 15.89
C ALA A 107 6.46 27.33 15.91
N VAL A 108 6.26 26.03 16.09
CA VAL A 108 4.95 25.36 16.10
C VAL A 108 4.86 24.39 17.26
N ALA A 109 3.73 24.40 17.97
CA ALA A 109 3.35 23.33 18.87
C ALA A 109 2.71 22.22 18.07
N VAL A 110 3.06 20.97 18.38
CA VAL A 110 2.45 19.77 17.79
C VAL A 110 2.13 18.77 18.91
N ALA A 111 0.99 18.09 18.83
CA ALA A 111 0.59 17.15 19.87
C ALA A 111 1.63 16.03 20.05
N SER A 112 2.08 15.81 21.29
CA SER A 112 3.18 14.90 21.62
C SER A 112 2.88 13.44 21.26
N GLU A 113 1.58 13.07 21.21
CA GLU A 113 1.12 11.76 20.76
C GLU A 113 1.56 11.43 19.32
N LEU A 114 1.70 12.41 18.42
CA LEU A 114 2.21 12.16 17.05
C LEU A 114 3.65 11.65 17.03
N ALA A 115 4.43 11.89 18.09
CA ALA A 115 5.79 11.37 18.23
C ALA A 115 5.86 10.05 19.00
N SER A 116 4.94 9.82 19.96
CA SER A 116 5.00 8.65 20.86
C SER A 116 4.10 7.48 20.47
N ALA A 117 2.94 7.73 19.85
CA ALA A 117 1.98 6.70 19.43
C ALA A 117 1.96 6.58 17.90
N ALA A 118 2.10 5.35 17.38
CA ALA A 118 2.19 5.14 15.93
C ALA A 118 0.82 5.40 15.27
N GLU A 119 -0.25 4.94 15.90
CA GLU A 119 -1.64 5.15 15.48
C GLU A 119 -2.09 6.62 15.56
N ALA A 120 -1.36 7.48 16.28
CA ALA A 120 -1.68 8.89 16.40
C ALA A 120 -0.96 9.77 15.36
N ARG A 121 -0.13 9.21 14.47
CA ARG A 121 0.59 9.99 13.45
C ARG A 121 -0.37 10.68 12.45
N ALA A 122 0.06 11.84 11.97
CA ALA A 122 -0.61 12.59 10.92
C ALA A 122 0.31 12.74 9.70
N VAL A 123 -0.26 12.71 8.50
CA VAL A 123 0.46 12.83 7.23
C VAL A 123 -0.02 14.03 6.43
N VAL A 124 0.82 14.51 5.50
CA VAL A 124 0.64 15.73 4.73
C VAL A 124 0.76 15.45 3.24
N ASP A 125 -0.24 15.88 2.48
CA ASP A 125 -0.19 15.92 1.01
C ASP A 125 0.00 17.39 0.57
N SER A 126 1.02 17.67 -0.24
CA SER A 126 1.42 19.03 -0.64
C SER A 126 0.90 19.38 -2.04
N TYR A 127 0.35 20.58 -2.21
CA TYR A 127 -0.20 21.04 -3.49
C TYR A 127 0.17 22.49 -3.81
N LYS A 128 0.25 22.79 -5.12
CA LYS A 128 0.49 24.12 -5.67
C LYS A 128 -0.68 24.57 -6.54
N LEU A 129 -1.05 25.84 -6.46
CA LEU A 129 -2.12 26.43 -7.27
C LEU A 129 -1.73 26.48 -8.76
N ALA A 130 -2.59 25.96 -9.63
CA ALA A 130 -2.46 25.96 -11.08
C ALA A 130 -3.83 26.27 -11.72
N GLY A 131 -3.98 27.51 -12.19
CA GLY A 131 -5.26 28.02 -12.71
C GLY A 131 -6.32 28.08 -11.60
N ASP A 132 -7.42 27.34 -11.79
CA ASP A 132 -8.53 27.26 -10.83
C ASP A 132 -8.54 25.95 -10.01
N SER A 133 -7.40 25.26 -9.96
CA SER A 133 -7.21 24.00 -9.22
C SER A 133 -5.89 23.99 -8.45
N TYR A 134 -5.80 23.18 -7.41
CA TYR A 134 -4.52 22.81 -6.80
C TYR A 134 -4.07 21.46 -7.38
N GLN A 135 -2.79 21.32 -7.68
CA GLN A 135 -2.16 20.12 -8.24
C GLN A 135 -1.04 19.65 -7.29
N LEU A 136 -0.78 18.35 -7.20
CA LEU A 136 0.28 17.82 -6.32
C LEU A 136 1.62 18.53 -6.57
N ASP A 137 2.24 19.04 -5.51
CA ASP A 137 3.45 19.85 -5.58
C ASP A 137 4.68 18.95 -5.77
N LYS A 138 5.11 18.81 -7.03
CA LYS A 138 6.31 18.05 -7.42
C LYS A 138 7.61 18.84 -7.23
N SER A 139 7.56 20.03 -6.63
CA SER A 139 8.71 20.91 -6.48
C SER A 139 9.23 20.97 -5.04
N GLY A 140 10.56 21.02 -4.88
CA GLY A 140 11.21 21.28 -3.58
C GLY A 140 11.72 20.06 -2.79
N GLY A 141 11.85 18.88 -3.41
CA GLY A 141 12.53 17.72 -2.80
C GLY A 141 11.81 17.01 -1.65
N LEU A 142 10.67 17.55 -1.20
CA LEU A 142 9.76 16.90 -0.26
C LEU A 142 8.82 15.92 -0.97
N PRO A 143 8.41 14.82 -0.31
CA PRO A 143 7.34 13.97 -0.81
C PRO A 143 6.04 14.78 -0.96
N ALA A 144 5.46 14.76 -2.17
CA ALA A 144 4.20 15.45 -2.46
C ALA A 144 2.98 14.80 -1.78
N VAL A 145 3.12 13.56 -1.28
CA VAL A 145 2.06 12.72 -0.74
C VAL A 145 2.55 12.07 0.54
N ALA A 146 1.66 12.00 1.53
CA ALA A 146 1.81 11.30 2.80
C ALA A 146 3.10 11.60 3.59
N ALA A 147 3.65 12.81 3.47
CA ALA A 147 4.80 13.23 4.27
C ALA A 147 4.42 13.27 5.75
N ASP A 148 5.18 12.61 6.63
CA ASP A 148 5.01 12.68 8.08
C ASP A 148 4.98 14.15 8.55
N LEU A 149 3.96 14.55 9.32
CA LEU A 149 3.72 15.98 9.64
C LEU A 149 4.91 16.63 10.36
N LEU A 150 5.55 15.92 11.29
CA LEU A 150 6.72 16.45 12.01
C LEU A 150 7.88 16.70 11.04
N SER A 151 8.07 15.78 10.09
CA SER A 151 9.10 15.83 9.04
C SER A 151 8.81 16.91 7.98
N PHE A 152 7.54 17.09 7.61
CA PHE A 152 7.08 18.18 6.75
C PHE A 152 7.36 19.55 7.37
N LEU A 153 6.92 19.77 8.62
CA LEU A 153 7.12 21.03 9.36
C LEU A 153 8.60 21.39 9.46
N ARG A 154 9.41 20.40 9.83
CA ARG A 154 10.88 20.45 9.85
C ARG A 154 11.49 20.92 8.53
N ALA A 155 11.02 20.40 7.40
CA ALA A 155 11.48 20.79 6.07
C ALA A 155 10.94 22.15 5.60
N GLN A 156 9.79 22.60 6.12
CA GLN A 156 9.35 24.01 6.04
C GLN A 156 10.08 24.93 7.05
N GLN A 157 11.25 24.51 7.53
CA GLN A 157 12.12 25.21 8.50
C GLN A 157 11.43 25.61 9.81
N GLN A 158 10.37 24.89 10.21
CA GLN A 158 9.69 25.13 11.49
C GLN A 158 10.42 24.41 12.64
N ARG A 159 10.56 25.12 13.77
CA ARG A 159 10.99 24.58 15.05
C ARG A 159 9.80 23.90 15.74
N VAL A 160 9.88 22.60 15.99
CA VAL A 160 8.71 21.80 16.43
C VAL A 160 8.78 21.51 17.93
N ALA A 161 7.84 22.07 18.68
CA ALA A 161 7.64 21.82 20.11
C ALA A 161 6.58 20.74 20.32
N LEU A 162 6.94 19.60 20.92
CA LEU A 162 6.00 18.53 21.22
C LEU A 162 5.30 18.77 22.59
N VAL A 163 3.98 18.76 22.61
CA VAL A 163 3.17 19.17 23.79
C VAL A 163 1.95 18.27 24.02
N SER A 164 1.57 18.04 25.27
CA SER A 164 0.38 17.24 25.62
C SER A 164 -0.94 17.99 25.41
N ASP A 165 -0.92 19.31 25.45
CA ASP A 165 -2.04 20.19 25.10
C ASP A 165 -1.54 21.25 24.10
N VAL A 166 -1.98 21.13 22.85
CA VAL A 166 -1.62 22.05 21.76
C VAL A 166 -2.24 23.43 21.95
N ALA A 167 -3.43 23.53 22.55
CA ALA A 167 -4.09 24.81 22.78
C ALA A 167 -3.31 25.65 23.82
N ALA A 168 -2.71 25.02 24.82
CA ALA A 168 -1.98 25.68 25.91
C ALA A 168 -0.51 26.03 25.62
N ALA A 169 0.05 25.63 24.48
CA ALA A 169 1.50 25.61 24.25
C ALA A 169 2.19 26.95 23.90
N GLY A 170 3.52 26.98 24.12
CA GLY A 170 4.47 28.10 23.91
C GLY A 170 5.85 27.65 23.34
N VAL A 171 6.70 28.61 22.95
CA VAL A 171 7.81 28.48 21.98
C VAL A 171 9.10 27.80 22.48
N ASP A 172 9.50 26.65 21.89
CA ASP A 172 10.85 26.21 21.35
C ASP A 172 10.91 24.66 21.11
N SER A 173 11.75 24.00 20.29
CA SER A 173 12.95 24.34 19.49
C SER A 173 13.19 23.36 18.30
N ALA A 174 14.15 23.71 17.40
CA ALA A 174 15.06 22.87 16.55
C ALA A 174 14.60 21.59 15.74
N THR A 175 15.41 20.94 14.87
CA THR A 175 16.08 21.29 13.57
C THR A 175 16.37 19.98 12.75
N PRO A 176 16.47 19.93 11.39
CA PRO A 176 16.71 18.69 10.59
C PRO A 176 17.76 18.77 9.43
N VAL A 177 18.09 17.63 8.78
CA VAL A 177 19.08 17.46 7.68
C VAL A 177 18.59 16.51 6.55
N VAL A 178 19.26 16.49 5.39
CA VAL A 178 18.82 16.07 4.01
C VAL A 178 19.49 14.76 3.50
N GLY A 179 18.92 14.09 2.46
CA GLY A 179 19.43 12.86 1.80
C GLY A 179 19.80 12.99 0.29
N ALA A 180 19.99 11.86 -0.43
CA ALA A 180 20.50 11.78 -1.83
C ALA A 180 19.89 10.65 -2.72
N THR A 181 20.34 10.48 -3.97
CA THR A 181 19.52 10.07 -5.16
C THR A 181 19.85 8.71 -5.87
N LYS A 182 19.23 8.47 -7.06
CA LYS A 182 18.83 7.18 -7.71
C LYS A 182 19.81 6.53 -8.72
N GLY A 183 19.56 5.23 -9.00
CA GLY A 183 20.09 4.39 -10.11
C GLY A 183 19.09 3.26 -10.48
N VAL A 184 19.46 2.30 -11.35
CA VAL A 184 18.61 1.10 -11.62
C VAL A 184 18.71 0.12 -10.44
N ARG A 185 17.58 -0.36 -9.91
CA ARG A 185 17.49 -1.01 -8.59
C ARG A 185 16.54 -2.21 -8.62
N GLN A 186 16.84 -3.23 -7.81
CA GLN A 186 15.94 -4.37 -7.54
C GLN A 186 14.74 -3.94 -6.69
N SER A 187 15.02 -3.06 -5.73
CA SER A 187 14.13 -2.52 -4.72
C SER A 187 13.97 -1.01 -4.91
N THR A 188 13.16 -0.35 -4.09
CA THR A 188 12.92 1.09 -4.14
C THR A 188 12.80 1.65 -2.73
N ASN A 189 13.17 2.92 -2.56
CA ASN A 189 12.92 3.65 -1.32
C ASN A 189 11.47 4.16 -1.20
N GLU A 190 10.59 3.89 -2.17
CA GLU A 190 9.18 4.35 -2.18
C GLU A 190 8.18 3.19 -2.29
N VAL A 191 7.21 3.14 -1.37
CA VAL A 191 6.14 2.13 -1.37
C VAL A 191 4.77 2.79 -1.19
N LEU A 192 3.73 2.21 -1.78
CA LEU A 192 2.33 2.55 -1.50
C LEU A 192 1.77 1.57 -0.48
N MET A 193 1.09 2.12 0.53
CA MET A 193 0.36 1.38 1.56
C MET A 193 -1.10 1.87 1.60
N VAL A 194 -2.02 0.99 1.96
CA VAL A 194 -3.43 1.33 2.19
C VAL A 194 -3.78 0.98 3.63
N ALA A 195 -4.07 1.98 4.45
CA ALA A 195 -4.42 1.78 5.85
C ALA A 195 -5.66 0.88 5.99
N PRO A 196 -5.65 -0.09 6.92
CA PRO A 196 -6.74 -1.05 7.15
C PRO A 196 -7.96 -0.42 7.86
N THR A 197 -8.35 0.79 7.49
CA THR A 197 -9.31 1.63 8.23
C THR A 197 -10.74 1.10 8.25
N ALA A 198 -11.08 0.11 7.41
CA ALA A 198 -12.34 -0.64 7.42
C ALA A 198 -12.15 -2.18 7.30
N PHE A 199 -11.04 -2.69 7.84
CA PHE A 199 -10.64 -4.11 7.78
C PHE A 199 -11.55 -5.08 8.55
N GLY A 200 -11.63 -6.32 8.06
CA GLY A 200 -12.20 -7.49 8.75
C GLY A 200 -12.10 -8.75 7.87
N PHE A 201 -12.64 -9.88 8.32
CA PHE A 201 -12.51 -11.16 7.61
C PHE A 201 -13.19 -11.19 6.22
N ASN A 202 -12.48 -11.59 5.17
CA ASN A 202 -13.01 -11.71 3.80
C ASN A 202 -13.47 -13.14 3.45
N GLU A 203 -14.78 -13.39 3.54
CA GLU A 203 -15.41 -14.67 3.18
C GLU A 203 -15.23 -15.10 1.70
N GLN A 204 -14.92 -14.17 0.79
CA GLN A 204 -14.67 -14.51 -0.62
C GLN A 204 -13.23 -15.01 -0.83
N ALA A 205 -12.24 -14.35 -0.20
CA ALA A 205 -10.82 -14.69 -0.35
C ALA A 205 -10.39 -15.88 0.52
N ALA A 206 -11.09 -16.14 1.64
CA ALA A 206 -10.80 -17.27 2.52
C ALA A 206 -11.16 -18.66 1.92
N GLN A 207 -11.78 -18.71 0.73
CA GLN A 207 -12.14 -19.97 0.07
C GLN A 207 -10.90 -20.72 -0.46
N ASP A 208 -9.88 -19.98 -0.89
CA ASP A 208 -8.64 -20.49 -1.47
C ASP A 208 -7.36 -19.98 -0.78
N ASN A 209 -7.43 -18.97 0.09
CA ASN A 209 -6.32 -18.60 0.98
C ASN A 209 -6.33 -19.44 2.27
N SER A 210 -5.46 -20.45 2.36
CA SER A 210 -5.34 -21.31 3.55
C SER A 210 -4.71 -20.65 4.79
N PHE A 211 -4.21 -19.42 4.66
CA PHE A 211 -3.59 -18.63 5.73
C PHE A 211 -4.59 -17.69 6.44
N MET A 212 -5.82 -17.58 5.94
CA MET A 212 -6.88 -16.80 6.59
C MET A 212 -7.59 -17.63 7.66
N HIS A 213 -7.56 -17.17 8.90
CA HIS A 213 -8.32 -17.76 10.00
C HIS A 213 -9.59 -16.94 10.29
N ALA A 214 -10.70 -17.63 10.49
CA ALA A 214 -12.00 -17.02 10.77
C ALA A 214 -11.94 -16.05 11.97
N ALA A 215 -12.49 -14.86 11.79
CA ALA A 215 -12.57 -13.81 12.80
C ALA A 215 -13.94 -13.11 12.70
N ALA A 216 -14.13 -12.05 13.50
CA ALA A 216 -15.31 -11.19 13.36
C ALA A 216 -15.40 -10.61 11.94
N LYS A 217 -16.63 -10.49 11.42
CA LYS A 217 -16.89 -9.80 10.15
C LYS A 217 -16.45 -8.33 10.24
N PRO A 218 -16.12 -7.67 9.11
CA PRO A 218 -15.93 -6.22 9.08
C PRO A 218 -17.13 -5.52 9.72
N GLY A 219 -16.87 -4.63 10.68
CA GLY A 219 -17.89 -3.97 11.48
C GLY A 219 -17.44 -2.60 11.95
N GLU A 220 -18.39 -1.69 12.15
CA GLU A 220 -18.11 -0.30 12.51
C GLU A 220 -17.34 -0.22 13.82
N GLY A 221 -16.19 0.48 13.80
CA GLY A 221 -15.35 0.63 14.99
C GLY A 221 -15.01 -0.69 15.69
N SER A 222 -14.80 -1.79 14.97
CA SER A 222 -14.56 -3.09 15.60
C SER A 222 -13.23 -3.09 16.39
N GLY A 223 -13.16 -3.90 17.45
CA GLY A 223 -11.91 -4.11 18.21
C GLY A 223 -10.77 -4.61 17.32
N LEU A 224 -11.09 -5.54 16.42
CA LEU A 224 -10.21 -6.08 15.39
C LEU A 224 -9.63 -4.99 14.48
N THR A 225 -10.47 -4.08 13.97
CA THR A 225 -10.01 -3.00 13.08
C THR A 225 -9.04 -2.06 13.80
N ARG A 226 -9.29 -1.73 15.08
CA ARG A 226 -8.36 -0.92 15.90
C ARG A 226 -7.05 -1.62 16.21
N GLU A 227 -7.08 -2.93 16.45
CA GLU A 227 -5.90 -3.74 16.70
C GLU A 227 -5.00 -3.80 15.45
N VAL A 228 -5.59 -4.13 14.30
CA VAL A 228 -4.92 -4.19 13.00
C VAL A 228 -4.40 -2.81 12.54
N LEU A 229 -5.12 -1.72 12.84
CA LEU A 229 -4.62 -0.36 12.59
C LEU A 229 -3.37 -0.03 13.42
N ARG A 230 -3.28 -0.49 14.68
CA ARG A 230 -2.09 -0.29 15.52
C ARG A 230 -0.90 -1.09 15.00
N GLU A 231 -1.12 -2.36 14.63
CA GLU A 231 -0.11 -3.22 14.00
C GLU A 231 0.43 -2.56 12.70
N PHE A 232 -0.47 -2.12 11.82
CA PHE A 232 -0.13 -1.51 10.54
C PHE A 232 0.57 -0.14 10.71
N ALA A 233 0.16 0.67 11.68
CA ALA A 233 0.87 1.90 12.04
C ALA A 233 2.28 1.61 12.61
N GLY A 234 2.43 0.50 13.36
CA GLY A 234 3.72 -0.02 13.81
C GLY A 234 4.65 -0.39 12.64
N LEU A 235 4.13 -1.07 11.62
CA LEU A 235 4.85 -1.37 10.38
C LEU A 235 5.24 -0.10 9.61
N HIS A 236 4.30 0.83 9.41
CA HIS A 236 4.58 2.12 8.79
C HIS A 236 5.71 2.87 9.52
N ARG A 237 5.68 2.90 10.85
CA ARG A 237 6.76 3.50 11.66
C ARG A 237 8.09 2.77 11.44
N ALA A 238 8.12 1.45 11.50
CA ALA A 238 9.35 0.67 11.32
C ALA A 238 10.03 0.93 9.96
N LEU A 239 9.24 1.13 8.90
CA LEU A 239 9.73 1.50 7.57
C LEU A 239 10.19 2.97 7.51
N THR A 240 9.35 3.91 7.95
CA THR A 240 9.64 5.35 7.87
C THR A 240 10.79 5.80 8.78
N ASP A 241 10.99 5.16 9.93
CA ASP A 241 12.13 5.41 10.83
C ASP A 241 13.47 4.93 10.21
N LYS A 242 13.44 4.11 9.14
CA LYS A 242 14.60 3.79 8.28
C LYS A 242 14.75 4.74 7.09
N GLY A 243 13.80 5.64 6.87
CA GLY A 243 13.78 6.56 5.73
C GLY A 243 13.14 6.01 4.46
N VAL A 244 12.43 4.87 4.54
CA VAL A 244 11.54 4.42 3.45
C VAL A 244 10.40 5.43 3.32
N GLN A 245 10.12 5.90 2.11
CA GLN A 245 9.01 6.80 1.82
C GLN A 245 7.73 5.98 1.63
N VAL A 246 6.73 6.22 2.47
CA VAL A 246 5.45 5.50 2.42
C VAL A 246 4.34 6.43 1.93
N HIS A 247 3.75 6.08 0.78
CA HIS A 247 2.64 6.81 0.16
C HIS A 247 1.32 6.20 0.64
N LEU A 248 0.78 6.76 1.72
CA LEU A 248 -0.32 6.15 2.48
C LEU A 248 -1.71 6.65 2.05
N PHE A 249 -2.52 5.70 1.57
CA PHE A 249 -3.96 5.82 1.31
C PHE A 249 -4.76 5.17 2.45
N GLU A 250 -6.08 5.35 2.47
CA GLU A 250 -7.01 4.80 3.48
C GLU A 250 -8.20 4.13 2.76
N HIS A 251 -9.04 3.34 3.44
CA HIS A 251 -10.28 2.80 2.85
C HIS A 251 -11.45 2.73 3.85
N SER A 252 -12.66 3.07 3.40
CA SER A 252 -13.91 2.98 4.18
C SER A 252 -14.75 1.74 3.84
N LEU A 253 -15.71 1.40 4.71
CA LEU A 253 -16.68 0.32 4.47
C LEU A 253 -17.44 0.49 3.15
N SER A 254 -17.68 1.73 2.68
CA SER A 254 -18.41 2.00 1.44
C SER A 254 -17.69 1.50 0.17
N HIS A 255 -16.43 1.10 0.26
CA HIS A 255 -15.74 0.42 -0.84
C HIS A 255 -16.11 -1.08 -0.92
N GLY A 256 -16.48 -1.71 0.20
CA GLY A 256 -16.76 -3.16 0.26
C GLY A 256 -15.51 -4.05 0.15
N THR A 257 -14.31 -3.49 0.36
CA THR A 257 -13.01 -4.11 0.08
C THR A 257 -12.18 -4.33 1.36
N PRO A 258 -12.47 -5.37 2.18
CA PRO A 258 -11.81 -5.56 3.48
C PRO A 258 -10.31 -5.85 3.38
N ASP A 259 -9.86 -6.42 2.26
CA ASP A 259 -8.46 -6.79 1.97
C ASP A 259 -7.67 -5.65 1.27
N ALA A 260 -8.24 -4.44 1.17
CA ALA A 260 -7.63 -3.32 0.45
C ALA A 260 -6.25 -2.90 1.00
N CYS A 261 -5.90 -3.33 2.22
CA CYS A 261 -4.56 -3.20 2.80
C CYS A 261 -3.48 -4.05 2.10
N PHE A 262 -3.84 -4.85 1.09
CA PHE A 262 -2.92 -5.61 0.24
C PHE A 262 -2.87 -5.06 -1.21
N PRO A 263 -2.38 -3.81 -1.41
CA PRO A 263 -2.42 -3.13 -2.71
C PRO A 263 -1.59 -3.81 -3.80
N ASN A 264 -0.59 -4.60 -3.40
CA ASN A 264 0.39 -5.23 -4.28
C ASN A 264 -0.21 -6.26 -5.27
N ASN A 265 -1.44 -6.72 -5.01
CA ASN A 265 -2.09 -7.73 -5.83
C ASN A 265 -2.79 -7.15 -7.09
N TRP A 266 -3.23 -5.89 -7.07
CA TRP A 266 -4.06 -5.36 -8.16
C TRP A 266 -3.30 -4.43 -9.12
N PHE A 267 -2.14 -3.90 -8.72
CA PHE A 267 -1.23 -3.18 -9.62
C PHE A 267 0.25 -3.41 -9.29
N SER A 268 1.10 -3.02 -10.23
CA SER A 268 2.54 -2.82 -10.02
C SER A 268 3.07 -1.67 -10.86
N THR A 269 4.20 -1.11 -10.45
CA THR A 269 4.94 -0.12 -11.25
C THR A 269 6.23 -0.72 -11.80
N HIS A 270 6.57 -0.34 -13.04
CA HIS A 270 7.75 -0.80 -13.76
C HIS A 270 8.38 0.39 -14.51
N PRO A 271 9.53 0.92 -14.10
CA PRO A 271 10.16 2.07 -14.73
C PRO A 271 10.82 1.69 -16.06
N ALA A 272 10.97 2.64 -16.97
CA ALA A 272 11.80 2.46 -18.15
C ALA A 272 13.24 2.08 -17.75
N GLY A 273 13.81 1.05 -18.38
CA GLY A 273 15.13 0.50 -18.06
C GLY A 273 15.13 -0.74 -17.14
N GLU A 274 14.00 -1.10 -16.53
CA GLU A 274 13.86 -2.37 -15.78
C GLU A 274 14.12 -3.61 -16.67
N ALA A 275 14.45 -4.76 -16.06
CA ALA A 275 14.76 -6.03 -16.71
C ALA A 275 16.00 -5.95 -17.63
N ALA A 276 16.99 -5.16 -17.19
CA ALA A 276 18.17 -4.77 -17.96
C ALA A 276 17.82 -4.14 -19.32
N GLY A 277 16.87 -3.21 -19.33
CA GLY A 277 16.40 -2.51 -20.53
C GLY A 277 15.22 -3.17 -21.26
N GLY A 278 14.64 -4.25 -20.72
CA GLY A 278 13.45 -4.90 -21.27
C GLY A 278 12.19 -4.01 -21.22
N VAL A 279 12.01 -3.26 -20.13
CA VAL A 279 10.89 -2.32 -19.98
C VAL A 279 11.26 -1.01 -20.71
N SER A 280 10.64 -0.76 -21.86
CA SER A 280 10.95 0.39 -22.72
C SER A 280 10.32 1.71 -22.29
N THR A 281 9.22 1.66 -21.52
CA THR A 281 8.45 2.83 -21.06
C THR A 281 7.94 2.58 -19.64
N SER A 282 7.97 3.58 -18.78
CA SER A 282 7.43 3.48 -17.43
C SER A 282 5.94 3.13 -17.48
N THR A 283 5.57 1.97 -16.94
CA THR A 283 4.26 1.33 -17.14
C THR A 283 3.60 0.99 -15.81
N LEU A 284 2.32 1.34 -15.69
CA LEU A 284 1.40 0.83 -14.67
C LEU A 284 0.77 -0.46 -15.22
N VAL A 285 0.92 -1.58 -14.52
CA VAL A 285 0.18 -2.81 -14.87
C VAL A 285 -1.03 -2.92 -13.97
N LEU A 286 -2.20 -3.21 -14.53
CA LEU A 286 -3.44 -3.51 -13.80
C LEU A 286 -3.79 -4.99 -13.96
N TYR A 287 -4.04 -5.67 -12.84
CA TYR A 287 -4.11 -7.13 -12.79
C TYR A 287 -5.54 -7.68 -12.62
N PRO A 288 -5.86 -8.82 -13.27
CA PRO A 288 -7.14 -9.51 -13.12
C PRO A 288 -7.18 -10.28 -11.80
N MET A 289 -8.21 -10.02 -11.00
CA MET A 289 -8.40 -10.53 -9.64
C MET A 289 -9.48 -11.61 -9.60
N LYS A 290 -9.30 -12.64 -8.78
CA LYS A 290 -10.24 -13.78 -8.73
C LYS A 290 -11.54 -13.43 -8.01
N CYS A 291 -11.45 -12.73 -6.89
CA CYS A 291 -12.60 -12.37 -6.07
C CYS A 291 -13.17 -11.00 -6.50
N PRO A 292 -14.50 -10.86 -6.73
CA PRO A 292 -15.10 -9.57 -7.11
C PRO A 292 -14.85 -8.43 -6.13
N ASN A 293 -14.76 -8.70 -4.83
CA ASN A 293 -14.42 -7.65 -3.85
C ASN A 293 -12.93 -7.25 -3.88
N ARG A 294 -12.01 -8.18 -4.20
CA ARG A 294 -10.61 -7.85 -4.50
C ARG A 294 -10.50 -7.02 -5.79
N ALA A 295 -11.28 -7.35 -6.83
CA ALA A 295 -11.32 -6.60 -8.08
C ALA A 295 -11.76 -5.13 -7.90
N ALA A 296 -12.63 -4.86 -6.92
CA ALA A 296 -13.09 -3.51 -6.56
C ALA A 296 -12.02 -2.64 -5.86
N GLU A 297 -10.87 -3.19 -5.46
CA GLU A 297 -9.76 -2.43 -4.86
C GLU A 297 -9.02 -1.53 -5.86
N ARG A 298 -9.25 -1.72 -7.16
CA ARG A 298 -8.65 -0.96 -8.27
C ARG A 298 -9.19 0.47 -8.36
N ARG A 299 -8.87 1.31 -7.37
CA ARG A 299 -9.38 2.68 -7.25
C ARG A 299 -8.77 3.66 -8.23
N ASP A 300 -9.61 4.54 -8.78
CA ASP A 300 -9.19 5.53 -9.78
C ASP A 300 -8.43 6.73 -9.20
N ASP A 301 -8.57 7.03 -7.91
CA ASP A 301 -7.78 8.07 -7.25
C ASP A 301 -6.30 7.69 -7.18
N ILE A 302 -6.00 6.45 -6.77
CA ILE A 302 -4.66 5.86 -6.81
C ILE A 302 -4.10 5.87 -8.24
N LYS A 303 -4.87 5.38 -9.23
CA LYS A 303 -4.44 5.40 -10.66
C LYS A 303 -4.09 6.82 -11.13
N ARG A 304 -4.92 7.82 -10.80
CA ARG A 304 -4.64 9.23 -11.15
C ARG A 304 -3.36 9.74 -10.48
N VAL A 305 -3.12 9.44 -9.20
CA VAL A 305 -1.87 9.82 -8.52
C VAL A 305 -0.66 9.18 -9.20
N LEU A 306 -0.71 7.87 -9.49
CA LEU A 306 0.36 7.15 -10.21
C LEU A 306 0.61 7.74 -11.61
N ALA A 307 -0.43 8.09 -12.36
CA ALA A 307 -0.29 8.77 -13.64
C ALA A 307 0.45 10.12 -13.51
N THR A 308 0.24 10.89 -12.43
CA THR A 308 1.03 12.10 -12.19
C THR A 308 2.51 11.83 -11.91
N ARG A 309 2.89 10.60 -11.52
CA ARG A 309 4.27 10.19 -11.24
C ARG A 309 5.00 9.60 -12.46
N GLY A 310 4.42 9.71 -13.65
CA GLY A 310 5.01 9.17 -14.89
C GLY A 310 4.48 7.80 -15.29
N TYR A 311 3.62 7.18 -14.47
CA TYR A 311 2.96 5.91 -14.78
C TYR A 311 1.63 6.12 -15.52
N GLY A 312 1.67 6.96 -16.57
CA GLY A 312 0.52 7.27 -17.43
C GLY A 312 0.28 6.24 -18.54
N SER A 313 1.29 5.43 -18.87
CA SER A 313 1.15 4.28 -19.77
C SER A 313 0.60 3.09 -18.99
N VAL A 314 -0.56 2.57 -19.38
CA VAL A 314 -1.25 1.49 -18.66
C VAL A 314 -1.27 0.22 -19.51
N TYR A 315 -0.81 -0.89 -18.93
CA TYR A 315 -1.05 -2.24 -19.45
C TYR A 315 -2.16 -2.87 -18.61
N ASP A 316 -3.36 -2.95 -19.19
CA ASP A 316 -4.55 -3.43 -18.50
C ASP A 316 -4.83 -4.91 -18.83
N MET A 317 -4.52 -5.79 -17.89
CA MET A 317 -4.80 -7.24 -17.98
C MET A 317 -6.16 -7.60 -17.37
N THR A 318 -6.95 -6.64 -16.84
CA THR A 318 -8.27 -6.92 -16.26
C THR A 318 -9.29 -7.43 -17.29
N VAL A 319 -9.00 -7.20 -18.58
CA VAL A 319 -9.75 -7.74 -19.73
C VAL A 319 -9.89 -9.27 -19.75
N HIS A 320 -9.07 -10.00 -18.98
CA HIS A 320 -9.13 -11.45 -18.87
C HIS A 320 -10.07 -11.98 -17.77
N GLU A 321 -10.57 -11.13 -16.86
CA GLU A 321 -11.50 -11.53 -15.79
C GLU A 321 -12.79 -12.22 -16.30
N PRO A 322 -13.45 -11.76 -17.39
CA PRO A 322 -14.63 -12.44 -17.94
C PRO A 322 -14.35 -13.87 -18.41
N ALA A 323 -13.11 -14.17 -18.80
CA ALA A 323 -12.65 -15.51 -19.19
C ALA A 323 -12.23 -16.37 -17.97
N LYS A 324 -12.40 -15.86 -16.74
CA LYS A 324 -11.96 -16.49 -15.48
C LYS A 324 -10.47 -16.83 -15.43
N LYS A 325 -9.64 -15.97 -16.04
CA LYS A 325 -8.18 -16.01 -15.93
C LYS A 325 -7.73 -14.88 -15.02
N TYR A 326 -6.85 -15.21 -14.07
CA TYR A 326 -6.43 -14.33 -12.98
C TYR A 326 -4.91 -14.32 -12.86
N PHE A 327 -4.35 -13.21 -12.41
CA PHE A 327 -2.91 -13.04 -12.27
C PHE A 327 -2.68 -11.92 -11.26
N GLU A 328 -2.85 -12.22 -9.95
CA GLU A 328 -2.96 -11.23 -8.86
C GLU A 328 -1.63 -10.52 -8.48
N GLY A 329 -1.07 -9.80 -9.45
CA GLY A 329 0.03 -8.85 -9.28
C GLY A 329 1.26 -9.44 -8.62
N THR A 330 1.94 -8.65 -7.78
CA THR A 330 3.15 -9.13 -7.07
C THR A 330 2.84 -10.06 -5.91
N GLY A 331 1.58 -10.52 -5.78
CA GLY A 331 1.23 -11.71 -5.01
C GLY A 331 1.71 -12.98 -5.72
N VAL A 332 1.38 -13.10 -7.01
CA VAL A 332 1.71 -14.26 -7.84
C VAL A 332 2.99 -14.07 -8.66
N LEU A 333 3.48 -12.84 -8.78
CA LEU A 333 4.67 -12.50 -9.54
C LEU A 333 5.79 -12.01 -8.61
N VAL A 334 6.88 -12.76 -8.52
CA VAL A 334 8.10 -12.32 -7.83
C VAL A 334 9.15 -11.98 -8.89
N ASN A 335 9.50 -10.70 -8.97
CA ASN A 335 10.41 -10.17 -9.99
C ASN A 335 11.86 -10.10 -9.50
N ASP A 336 12.77 -10.72 -10.25
CA ASP A 336 14.18 -10.37 -10.28
C ASP A 336 14.36 -9.28 -11.37
N ARG A 337 14.22 -8.02 -10.96
CA ARG A 337 14.17 -6.84 -11.83
C ARG A 337 15.53 -6.51 -12.43
N VAL A 338 16.61 -6.82 -11.71
CA VAL A 338 17.99 -6.57 -12.15
C VAL A 338 18.39 -7.56 -13.26
N ASN A 339 18.12 -8.86 -13.08
CA ASN A 339 18.51 -9.86 -14.07
C ASN A 339 17.44 -10.05 -15.17
N GLY A 340 16.18 -9.69 -14.88
CA GLY A 340 15.05 -9.77 -15.80
C GLY A 340 14.38 -11.15 -15.79
N VAL A 341 14.19 -11.75 -14.61
CA VAL A 341 13.55 -13.06 -14.43
C VAL A 341 12.25 -12.92 -13.65
N ALA A 342 11.19 -13.55 -14.14
CA ALA A 342 9.88 -13.61 -13.49
C ALA A 342 9.68 -14.98 -12.85
N TYR A 343 9.34 -15.04 -11.56
CA TYR A 343 9.05 -16.28 -10.84
C TYR A 343 7.56 -16.34 -10.50
N VAL A 344 6.90 -17.45 -10.84
CA VAL A 344 5.44 -17.61 -10.71
C VAL A 344 5.07 -19.04 -10.29
N ASP A 345 4.42 -19.18 -9.14
CA ASP A 345 3.71 -20.38 -8.72
C ASP A 345 2.32 -20.42 -9.40
N ILE A 346 2.07 -21.45 -10.20
CA ILE A 346 0.84 -21.59 -11.01
C ILE A 346 -0.30 -22.12 -10.13
N SER A 347 -1.20 -21.23 -9.76
CA SER A 347 -2.32 -21.45 -8.83
C SER A 347 -3.66 -21.05 -9.45
N GLU A 348 -4.76 -21.19 -8.70
CA GLU A 348 -6.07 -20.66 -9.10
C GLU A 348 -6.09 -19.11 -9.24
N ARG A 349 -5.06 -18.42 -8.77
CA ARG A 349 -4.89 -16.97 -8.86
C ARG A 349 -3.79 -16.54 -9.85
N ALA A 350 -3.15 -17.49 -10.53
CA ALA A 350 -2.03 -17.28 -11.45
C ALA A 350 -2.14 -18.16 -12.71
N ASP A 351 -2.82 -17.67 -13.74
CA ASP A 351 -2.90 -18.33 -15.05
C ASP A 351 -1.53 -18.32 -15.75
N ARG A 352 -1.06 -19.49 -16.17
CA ARG A 352 0.23 -19.64 -16.87
C ARG A 352 0.31 -18.82 -18.16
N GLY A 353 -0.78 -18.74 -18.93
CA GLY A 353 -0.80 -17.98 -20.18
C GLY A 353 -0.64 -16.47 -19.93
N LEU A 354 -1.27 -15.95 -18.87
CA LEU A 354 -1.08 -14.57 -18.44
C LEU A 354 0.35 -14.30 -17.92
N ALA A 355 0.98 -15.26 -17.25
CA ALA A 355 2.38 -15.16 -16.85
C ALA A 355 3.34 -15.10 -18.06
N GLU A 356 3.08 -15.92 -19.08
CA GLU A 356 3.82 -15.94 -20.35
C GLU A 356 3.62 -14.63 -21.14
N GLU A 357 2.38 -14.15 -21.25
CA GLU A 357 2.04 -12.86 -21.87
C GLU A 357 2.70 -11.69 -21.14
N TRP A 358 2.60 -11.64 -19.81
CA TRP A 358 3.22 -10.60 -18.98
C TRP A 358 4.74 -10.55 -19.18
N THR A 359 5.40 -11.71 -19.13
CA THR A 359 6.86 -11.81 -19.28
C THR A 359 7.29 -11.26 -20.63
N GLN A 360 6.62 -11.66 -21.71
CA GLN A 360 6.90 -11.17 -23.07
C GLN A 360 6.60 -9.67 -23.19
N ARG A 361 5.47 -9.19 -22.68
CA ARG A 361 5.01 -7.80 -22.81
C ARG A 361 5.89 -6.82 -22.06
N MET A 362 6.42 -7.22 -20.90
CA MET A 362 7.29 -6.40 -20.05
C MET A 362 8.78 -6.58 -20.39
N GLY A 363 9.12 -7.37 -21.42
CA GLY A 363 10.51 -7.55 -21.86
C GLY A 363 11.39 -8.33 -20.88
N TYR A 364 10.80 -9.13 -20.00
CA TYR A 364 11.55 -10.05 -19.14
C TYR A 364 12.14 -11.19 -19.97
N LYS A 365 13.33 -11.65 -19.60
CA LYS A 365 14.14 -12.59 -20.39
C LYS A 365 13.78 -14.05 -20.14
N GLU A 366 13.25 -14.35 -18.95
CA GLU A 366 13.01 -15.71 -18.47
C GLU A 366 11.78 -15.74 -17.55
N LEU A 367 10.91 -16.73 -17.74
CA LEU A 367 9.81 -17.07 -16.84
C LEU A 367 10.10 -18.42 -16.19
N VAL A 368 10.28 -18.41 -14.87
CA VAL A 368 10.43 -19.61 -14.04
C VAL A 368 9.08 -19.90 -13.41
N ALA A 369 8.28 -20.73 -14.09
CA ALA A 369 6.92 -21.08 -13.67
C ALA A 369 6.83 -22.55 -13.19
N PHE A 370 6.32 -22.75 -11.98
CA PHE A 370 6.30 -24.03 -11.24
C PHE A 370 4.96 -24.21 -10.49
N ARG A 371 4.81 -25.29 -9.71
CA ARG A 371 3.69 -25.50 -8.77
C ARG A 371 4.17 -25.89 -7.37
N SER A 372 3.56 -25.30 -6.35
CA SER A 372 3.93 -25.57 -4.95
C SER A 372 2.75 -25.87 -4.02
N THR A 373 3.00 -26.60 -2.93
CA THR A 373 1.99 -26.91 -1.90
C THR A 373 2.41 -26.57 -0.48
N ASP A 374 1.41 -26.17 0.33
CA ASP A 374 1.56 -25.82 1.74
C ASP A 374 1.78 -27.05 2.64
N LEU A 375 2.01 -26.80 3.95
CA LEU A 375 2.23 -27.86 4.94
C LEU A 375 1.03 -28.82 5.10
N ARG A 376 -0.15 -28.43 4.62
CA ARG A 376 -1.39 -29.21 4.59
C ARG A 376 -1.63 -29.90 3.24
N GLY A 377 -0.70 -29.77 2.29
CA GLY A 377 -0.78 -30.35 0.95
C GLY A 377 -1.70 -29.62 -0.03
N LYS A 378 -2.20 -28.42 0.32
CA LYS A 378 -3.01 -27.59 -0.59
C LYS A 378 -2.11 -26.78 -1.52
N SER A 379 -2.60 -26.40 -2.70
CA SER A 379 -1.87 -25.45 -3.57
C SER A 379 -1.58 -24.17 -2.80
N VAL A 380 -0.35 -23.67 -2.89
CA VAL A 380 -0.08 -22.28 -2.51
C VAL A 380 -0.78 -21.37 -3.53
N TYR A 381 -1.37 -20.27 -3.05
CA TYR A 381 -2.20 -19.39 -3.88
C TYR A 381 -1.39 -18.21 -4.46
N HIS A 382 -0.42 -17.68 -3.71
CA HIS A 382 0.47 -16.57 -4.09
C HIS A 382 1.95 -16.96 -3.94
N THR A 383 2.74 -16.79 -4.99
CA THR A 383 4.19 -17.03 -5.04
C THR A 383 4.96 -16.33 -3.91
N ASN A 384 4.54 -15.11 -3.56
CA ASN A 384 5.19 -14.30 -2.53
C ASN A 384 4.99 -14.83 -1.09
N VAL A 385 4.22 -15.90 -0.90
CA VAL A 385 4.15 -16.63 0.38
C VAL A 385 5.34 -17.57 0.54
N MET A 386 5.83 -18.14 -0.57
CA MET A 386 6.89 -19.14 -0.57
C MET A 386 8.27 -18.61 -0.93
N MET A 387 8.39 -17.41 -1.52
CA MET A 387 9.67 -16.82 -1.88
C MET A 387 9.70 -15.29 -1.98
N ALA A 388 10.90 -14.73 -1.77
CA ALA A 388 11.24 -13.32 -1.97
C ALA A 388 12.62 -13.19 -2.65
N ILE A 389 12.83 -12.10 -3.38
CA ILE A 389 14.09 -11.79 -4.09
C ILE A 389 14.53 -10.36 -3.75
N GLY A 390 15.68 -10.23 -3.09
CA GLY A 390 16.43 -8.99 -2.92
C GLY A 390 17.59 -8.89 -3.93
N THR A 391 18.46 -7.88 -3.79
CA THR A 391 19.51 -7.56 -4.78
C THR A 391 20.57 -8.66 -4.93
N GLY A 392 20.89 -9.38 -3.84
CA GLY A 392 21.89 -10.45 -3.85
C GLY A 392 21.47 -11.72 -3.09
N VAL A 393 20.29 -11.72 -2.46
CA VAL A 393 19.77 -12.83 -1.66
C VAL A 393 18.35 -13.19 -2.11
N ALA A 394 18.05 -14.49 -2.17
CA ALA A 394 16.71 -15.00 -2.42
C ALA A 394 16.27 -15.93 -1.29
N ILE A 395 15.05 -15.76 -0.79
CA ILE A 395 14.41 -16.65 0.19
C ILE A 395 13.49 -17.59 -0.59
N VAL A 396 13.54 -18.90 -0.35
CA VAL A 396 12.71 -19.87 -1.10
C VAL A 396 12.35 -21.11 -0.27
N CYS A 397 11.08 -21.50 -0.26
CA CYS A 397 10.64 -22.80 0.26
C CYS A 397 10.75 -23.87 -0.84
N ALA A 398 11.97 -24.37 -1.12
CA ALA A 398 12.13 -25.36 -2.19
C ALA A 398 11.29 -26.63 -1.98
N ASP A 399 11.06 -27.02 -0.72
CA ASP A 399 10.26 -28.19 -0.33
C ASP A 399 8.77 -28.09 -0.67
N SER A 400 8.21 -26.90 -0.96
CA SER A 400 6.82 -26.78 -1.42
C SER A 400 6.66 -27.26 -2.86
N VAL A 401 7.68 -27.10 -3.71
CA VAL A 401 7.67 -27.54 -5.11
C VAL A 401 7.93 -29.04 -5.19
N LYS A 402 6.88 -29.84 -5.38
CA LYS A 402 6.97 -31.31 -5.31
C LYS A 402 7.63 -31.94 -6.54
N ASP A 403 7.36 -31.42 -7.74
CA ASP A 403 8.02 -31.90 -8.96
C ASP A 403 9.54 -31.62 -8.90
N ALA A 404 10.34 -32.67 -9.14
CA ALA A 404 11.78 -32.58 -8.99
C ALA A 404 12.46 -31.73 -10.08
N LYS A 405 11.88 -31.65 -11.28
CA LYS A 405 12.40 -30.84 -12.39
C LYS A 405 12.07 -29.37 -12.20
N GLU A 406 10.83 -29.06 -11.81
CA GLU A 406 10.43 -27.69 -11.45
C GLU A 406 11.28 -27.17 -10.27
N ARG A 407 11.45 -27.96 -9.21
CA ARG A 407 12.28 -27.61 -8.04
C ARG A 407 13.75 -27.41 -8.42
N GLN A 408 14.31 -28.29 -9.25
CA GLN A 408 15.69 -28.15 -9.74
C GLN A 408 15.84 -26.88 -10.59
N HIS A 409 14.92 -26.61 -11.51
CA HIS A 409 14.96 -25.44 -12.38
C HIS A 409 14.87 -24.12 -11.58
N LEU A 410 13.94 -24.05 -10.61
CA LEU A 410 13.79 -22.93 -9.69
C LEU A 410 15.09 -22.64 -8.93
N LEU A 411 15.65 -23.66 -8.25
CA LEU A 411 16.89 -23.52 -7.50
C LEU A 411 18.09 -23.18 -8.39
N SER A 412 18.16 -23.73 -9.61
CA SER A 412 19.23 -23.42 -10.57
C SER A 412 19.15 -21.99 -11.11
N SER A 413 17.94 -21.46 -11.36
CA SER A 413 17.78 -20.08 -11.84
C SER A 413 18.12 -19.06 -10.75
N LEU A 414 17.67 -19.29 -9.50
CA LEU A 414 18.01 -18.45 -8.34
C LEU A 414 19.53 -18.44 -8.05
N ARG A 415 20.16 -19.63 -7.95
CA ARG A 415 21.59 -19.77 -7.61
C ARG A 415 22.55 -19.25 -8.70
N ARG A 416 22.04 -18.85 -9.87
CA ARG A 416 22.83 -18.19 -10.93
C ARG A 416 23.24 -16.77 -10.54
N THR A 417 22.42 -16.08 -9.73
CA THR A 417 22.58 -14.64 -9.43
C THR A 417 22.43 -14.29 -7.94
N HIS A 418 21.83 -15.18 -7.13
CA HIS A 418 21.55 -14.92 -5.71
C HIS A 418 22.17 -15.99 -4.80
N GLU A 419 22.55 -15.57 -3.60
CA GLU A 419 22.71 -16.51 -2.49
C GLU A 419 21.33 -16.95 -1.98
N VAL A 420 21.10 -18.25 -1.89
CA VAL A 420 19.77 -18.80 -1.59
C VAL A 420 19.64 -19.18 -0.11
N VAL A 421 18.65 -18.57 0.54
CA VAL A 421 18.16 -18.89 1.88
C VAL A 421 16.98 -19.84 1.73
N GLU A 422 17.25 -21.14 1.82
CA GLU A 422 16.19 -22.15 1.82
C GLU A 422 15.44 -22.12 3.16
N ILE A 423 14.11 -22.05 3.10
CA ILE A 423 13.21 -22.09 4.26
C ILE A 423 12.39 -23.39 4.26
N SER A 424 12.07 -23.87 5.45
CA SER A 424 11.19 -25.04 5.62
C SER A 424 9.71 -24.71 5.37
N LEU A 425 8.88 -25.74 5.14
CA LEU A 425 7.42 -25.59 5.07
C LEU A 425 6.81 -24.91 6.30
N ALA A 426 7.38 -25.12 7.50
CA ALA A 426 6.92 -24.46 8.73
C ALA A 426 7.29 -22.97 8.79
N GLN A 427 8.46 -22.61 8.25
CA GLN A 427 8.87 -21.21 8.08
C GLN A 427 8.04 -20.51 6.99
N MET A 428 7.66 -21.22 5.93
CA MET A 428 6.70 -20.73 4.93
C MET A 428 5.29 -20.53 5.53
N ASP A 429 4.84 -21.42 6.41
CA ASP A 429 3.58 -21.25 7.15
C ASP A 429 3.62 -20.01 8.06
N ALA A 430 4.78 -19.74 8.67
CA ALA A 430 5.11 -18.50 9.40
C ALA A 430 5.52 -17.32 8.48
N LEU A 431 5.07 -17.33 7.23
CA LEU A 431 5.22 -16.25 6.22
C LEU A 431 6.67 -15.76 5.97
N CYS A 432 7.69 -16.60 6.18
CA CYS A 432 9.09 -16.22 5.91
C CYS A 432 9.37 -15.87 4.43
N GLY A 433 8.59 -16.42 3.49
CA GLY A 433 8.67 -16.02 2.08
C GLY A 433 8.07 -14.63 1.81
N ASN A 434 7.20 -14.11 2.69
CA ASN A 434 6.49 -12.83 2.51
C ASN A 434 7.32 -11.61 2.95
N ALA A 435 8.62 -11.65 2.63
CA ALA A 435 9.56 -10.57 2.84
C ALA A 435 9.69 -9.68 1.58
N LEU A 436 10.14 -8.44 1.76
CA LEU A 436 10.43 -7.50 0.68
C LEU A 436 11.74 -6.78 0.94
N GLU A 437 12.65 -6.76 -0.04
CA GLU A 437 13.72 -5.78 -0.04
C GLU A 437 13.17 -4.41 -0.45
N VAL A 438 13.34 -3.41 0.41
CA VAL A 438 13.14 -1.98 0.11
C VAL A 438 14.45 -1.25 0.35
N GLU A 439 14.57 -0.01 -0.12
CA GLU A 439 15.75 0.81 0.17
C GLU A 439 15.48 1.77 1.35
N ASP A 440 16.47 1.93 2.22
CA ASP A 440 16.44 2.90 3.31
C ASP A 440 16.69 4.35 2.80
N GLY A 441 16.63 5.33 3.71
CA GLY A 441 16.86 6.75 3.39
C GLY A 441 18.29 7.09 2.91
N ARG A 442 19.22 6.13 2.90
CA ARG A 442 20.58 6.23 2.37
C ARG A 442 20.72 5.53 1.01
N GLY A 443 19.67 4.87 0.52
CA GLY A 443 19.70 4.03 -0.68
C GLY A 443 20.35 2.67 -0.45
N LEU A 444 20.38 2.17 0.79
CA LEU A 444 20.89 0.83 1.11
C LEU A 444 19.71 -0.16 1.22
N PRO A 445 19.84 -1.40 0.72
CA PRO A 445 18.78 -2.39 0.81
C PRO A 445 18.54 -2.81 2.27
N VAL A 446 17.27 -2.93 2.65
CA VAL A 446 16.81 -3.47 3.93
C VAL A 446 15.69 -4.49 3.67
N MET A 447 15.71 -5.62 4.38
CA MET A 447 14.69 -6.67 4.20
C MET A 447 13.56 -6.47 5.21
N ALA A 448 12.39 -6.07 4.72
CA ALA A 448 11.17 -5.89 5.49
C ALA A 448 10.40 -7.22 5.61
N MET A 449 9.99 -7.60 6.83
CA MET A 449 9.26 -8.84 7.13
C MET A 449 8.41 -8.67 8.41
N SER A 450 7.52 -9.61 8.72
CA SER A 450 6.83 -9.58 10.03
C SER A 450 7.76 -10.04 11.15
N THR A 451 7.44 -9.66 12.39
CA THR A 451 8.17 -10.18 13.58
C THR A 451 8.00 -11.70 13.72
N GLN A 452 6.88 -12.26 13.25
CA GLN A 452 6.66 -13.70 13.17
C GLN A 452 7.68 -14.36 12.24
N ALA A 453 7.77 -13.90 10.99
CA ALA A 453 8.78 -14.35 10.02
C ALA A 453 10.21 -14.18 10.56
N TYR A 454 10.53 -13.00 11.10
CA TYR A 454 11.85 -12.73 11.71
C TYR A 454 12.20 -13.73 12.81
N ASN A 455 11.26 -14.08 13.69
CA ASN A 455 11.49 -15.05 14.76
C ASN A 455 11.59 -16.50 14.25
N ALA A 456 10.90 -16.82 13.15
CA ALA A 456 10.92 -18.15 12.55
C ALA A 456 12.23 -18.44 11.77
N PHE A 457 12.92 -17.43 11.24
CA PHE A 457 14.26 -17.62 10.66
C PHE A 457 15.30 -18.05 11.72
N THR A 458 16.20 -18.95 11.35
CA THR A 458 17.38 -19.29 12.15
C THR A 458 18.41 -18.16 12.13
N GLU A 459 19.29 -18.08 13.13
CA GLU A 459 20.36 -17.09 13.15
C GLU A 459 21.35 -17.24 11.97
N ASP A 460 21.46 -18.43 11.40
CA ASP A 460 22.26 -18.69 10.20
C ASP A 460 21.59 -18.09 8.96
N GLN A 461 20.28 -18.30 8.77
CA GLN A 461 19.51 -17.66 7.69
C GLN A 461 19.55 -16.13 7.82
N LYS A 462 19.40 -15.57 9.02
CA LYS A 462 19.54 -14.12 9.28
C LYS A 462 20.95 -13.61 8.97
N ARG A 463 21.98 -14.36 9.33
CA ARG A 463 23.39 -14.02 9.03
C ARG A 463 23.68 -14.05 7.54
N VAL A 464 23.07 -14.96 6.77
CA VAL A 464 23.11 -14.94 5.30
C VAL A 464 22.49 -13.65 4.78
N MET A 465 21.24 -13.34 5.14
CA MET A 465 20.54 -12.13 4.68
C MET A 465 21.32 -10.84 5.01
N ARG A 466 21.82 -10.69 6.24
CA ARG A 466 22.60 -9.51 6.70
C ARG A 466 23.93 -9.26 5.97
N ARG A 467 24.38 -10.16 5.08
CA ARG A 467 25.52 -9.87 4.17
C ARG A 467 25.11 -9.09 2.93
N HIS A 468 23.82 -9.12 2.58
CA HIS A 468 23.26 -8.49 1.39
C HIS A 468 22.43 -7.24 1.71
N VAL A 469 21.84 -7.17 2.91
CA VAL A 469 21.02 -6.04 3.38
C VAL A 469 21.61 -5.37 4.61
N ALA A 470 21.46 -4.04 4.70
CA ALA A 470 21.93 -3.22 5.80
C ALA A 470 21.15 -3.45 7.11
N ASP A 471 19.91 -3.96 7.03
CA ASP A 471 19.12 -4.32 8.20
C ASP A 471 17.99 -5.32 7.86
N LEU A 472 17.48 -6.02 8.88
CA LEU A 472 16.26 -6.81 8.85
C LEU A 472 15.17 -6.03 9.60
N VAL A 473 14.33 -5.32 8.86
CA VAL A 473 13.27 -4.46 9.43
C VAL A 473 12.04 -5.32 9.68
N HIS A 474 11.51 -5.29 10.91
CA HIS A 474 10.33 -6.09 11.24
C HIS A 474 9.34 -5.39 12.16
N ALA A 475 8.07 -5.78 12.04
CA ALA A 475 6.96 -5.27 12.85
C ALA A 475 5.99 -6.40 13.24
N PRO A 476 5.40 -6.37 14.44
CA PRO A 476 4.34 -7.30 14.83
C PRO A 476 3.05 -6.92 14.07
N ILE A 477 2.59 -7.83 13.22
CA ILE A 477 1.36 -7.70 12.41
C ILE A 477 0.52 -8.98 12.50
N ASP A 478 0.60 -9.67 13.64
CA ASP A 478 0.11 -11.02 13.85
C ASP A 478 -1.42 -11.14 13.66
N THR A 479 -2.19 -10.10 13.97
CA THR A 479 -3.65 -10.07 13.73
C THR A 479 -3.96 -9.84 12.26
N LEU A 480 -3.23 -8.93 11.60
CA LEU A 480 -3.34 -8.71 10.16
C LEU A 480 -3.00 -9.99 9.38
N GLU A 481 -1.89 -10.65 9.70
CA GLU A 481 -1.46 -11.91 9.08
C GLU A 481 -2.50 -13.00 9.29
N ARG A 482 -2.93 -13.23 10.54
CA ARG A 482 -3.86 -14.31 10.90
C ARG A 482 -5.26 -14.13 10.29
N VAL A 483 -5.74 -12.88 10.12
CA VAL A 483 -7.11 -12.61 9.62
C VAL A 483 -7.15 -12.33 8.13
N GLY A 484 -6.17 -11.59 7.61
CA GLY A 484 -6.04 -11.23 6.19
C GLY A 484 -5.31 -12.29 5.36
N GLY A 485 -4.55 -13.19 5.99
CA GLY A 485 -3.78 -14.23 5.33
C GLY A 485 -2.67 -13.69 4.43
N GLY A 486 -2.09 -12.54 4.76
CA GLY A 486 -1.00 -11.91 4.01
C GLY A 486 -0.06 -11.15 4.95
N GLY A 487 1.25 -11.22 4.69
CA GLY A 487 2.28 -10.62 5.51
C GLY A 487 2.76 -9.26 5.02
N VAL A 488 3.95 -8.85 5.47
CA VAL A 488 4.52 -7.53 5.18
C VAL A 488 4.64 -7.28 3.67
N ARG A 489 5.14 -8.23 2.87
CA ARG A 489 5.24 -8.04 1.41
C ARG A 489 3.89 -7.70 0.76
N CYS A 490 2.81 -8.34 1.20
CA CYS A 490 1.49 -8.06 0.64
C CYS A 490 1.00 -6.63 0.94
N THR A 491 1.39 -6.06 2.09
CA THR A 491 0.99 -4.69 2.47
C THR A 491 1.68 -3.57 1.67
N LEU A 492 2.73 -3.91 0.90
CA LEU A 492 3.62 -2.96 0.24
C LEU A 492 3.55 -3.11 -1.29
N ALA A 493 3.11 -2.07 -1.99
CA ALA A 493 3.22 -1.99 -3.44
C ALA A 493 4.40 -1.07 -3.82
N GLU A 494 5.42 -1.60 -4.48
CA GLU A 494 6.62 -0.82 -4.84
C GLU A 494 6.31 0.29 -5.88
N LEU A 495 6.83 1.50 -5.62
CA LEU A 495 6.81 2.62 -6.56
C LEU A 495 8.25 2.95 -7.00
N PHE A 496 8.55 2.85 -8.29
CA PHE A 496 9.91 3.08 -8.82
C PHE A 496 10.14 4.49 -9.39
#